data_AF-A0A832HQB1-F1
#
_entry.id   AF-A0A832HQB1-F1
#
_cell.length_a   1.000
_cell.length_b   1.000
_cell.length_c   1.000
_cell.angle_alpha   90.00
_cell.angle_beta   90.00
_cell.angle_gamma   90.00
#
_symmetry.space_group_name_H-M   'P 1'
#
loop_
_entity.id
_entity.type
_entity.pdbx_description
1 polymer ?
#
loop_
_entity_poly.entity_id
_entity_poly.type
_entity_poly.pdbx_seq_one_letter_code
_entity_poly.pdbx_strand_id
1 'polypeptide(L)'
;MLSWPSAQNEKFIVRYRARLDEAHPWTILTNDYPGALGTNRTVFTHVGVVEYPAGGGGGGGGGGNPPPPAVASTGQDETEWPPLPPMPWDPRWIRDPSDGPLTEDGGGEVPLGAIGFYQVVRHGVHFIGLTNGMQLSGVVGLPIEVGHPEGELLHVTIMIDDYGTEAAGMLKPPFPAPFLYFTLDTRLLSNGVHTLQAEATWMVDPANPDPAALVNIASPVMEIEVFNEISFSNWSFHFGELYDSLLINAV
;
A
#
# COMPACT_ATOMS: atom_id res chain seq x y z
N MET A 1 -13.22 -8.23 -7.45
CA MET A 1 -12.00 -8.68 -8.16
C MET A 1 -11.00 -7.53 -8.14
N LEU A 2 -9.76 -7.80 -7.75
CA LEU A 2 -8.65 -6.85 -7.73
C LEU A 2 -7.66 -7.21 -8.85
N SER A 3 -6.97 -6.23 -9.42
CA SER A 3 -5.86 -6.49 -10.32
C SER A 3 -4.81 -5.38 -10.27
N TRP A 4 -3.54 -5.76 -10.25
CA TRP A 4 -2.40 -4.85 -10.15
C TRP A 4 -1.24 -5.30 -11.04
N PRO A 5 -0.31 -4.40 -11.40
CA PRO A 5 0.93 -4.75 -12.09
C PRO A 5 1.83 -5.64 -11.23
N SER A 6 2.46 -6.64 -11.82
CA SER A 6 3.35 -7.58 -11.11
C SER A 6 4.41 -8.16 -12.04
N ALA A 7 5.56 -8.54 -11.48
CA ALA A 7 6.58 -9.35 -12.16
C ALA A 7 6.51 -10.82 -11.73
N GLN A 8 7.14 -11.68 -12.53
CA GLN A 8 7.29 -13.10 -12.21
C GLN A 8 8.13 -13.25 -10.92
N ASN A 9 7.71 -14.16 -10.03
CA ASN A 9 8.32 -14.44 -8.73
C ASN A 9 8.15 -13.34 -7.66
N GLU A 10 7.40 -12.27 -7.94
CA GLU A 10 6.96 -11.36 -6.86
C GLU A 10 5.92 -12.06 -5.98
N LYS A 11 5.90 -11.65 -4.71
CA LYS A 11 4.95 -12.13 -3.70
C LYS A 11 4.22 -10.94 -3.12
N PHE A 12 2.94 -11.09 -2.84
CA PHE A 12 2.08 -9.99 -2.38
C PHE A 12 1.32 -10.37 -1.12
N ILE A 13 1.16 -9.40 -0.23
CA ILE A 13 0.25 -9.46 0.90
C ILE A 13 -1.02 -8.73 0.47
N VAL A 14 -2.16 -9.42 0.51
CA VAL A 14 -3.47 -8.81 0.26
C VAL A 14 -4.19 -8.66 1.59
N ARG A 15 -4.57 -7.44 1.90
CA ARG A 15 -5.28 -7.08 3.13
C ARG A 15 -6.60 -6.43 2.80
N TYR A 16 -7.56 -6.61 3.68
CA TYR A 16 -8.89 -6.03 3.61
C TYR A 16 -9.24 -5.37 4.92
N ARG A 17 -9.95 -4.24 4.84
CA ARG A 17 -10.64 -3.67 6.00
C ARG A 17 -11.95 -3.06 5.55
N ALA A 18 -12.96 -3.17 6.38
CA ALA A 18 -14.28 -2.61 6.05
C ALA A 18 -14.29 -1.08 6.03
N ARG A 19 -13.44 -0.42 6.85
CA ARG A 19 -13.43 1.04 7.03
C ARG A 19 -12.03 1.60 6.95
N LEU A 20 -11.90 2.87 6.56
CA LEU A 20 -10.60 3.53 6.40
C LEU A 20 -10.01 4.06 7.73
N ASP A 21 -10.69 3.87 8.86
CA ASP A 21 -10.23 4.34 10.17
C ASP A 21 -9.24 3.38 10.86
N GLU A 22 -8.52 3.89 11.85
CA GLU A 22 -7.51 3.15 12.62
C GLU A 22 -8.12 2.14 13.62
N ALA A 23 -9.40 2.29 13.99
CA ALA A 23 -10.08 1.39 14.91
C ALA A 23 -10.38 0.02 14.28
N HIS A 24 -10.41 -0.05 12.95
CA HIS A 24 -10.59 -1.29 12.19
C HIS A 24 -9.26 -1.76 11.58
N PRO A 25 -8.54 -2.68 12.26
CA PRO A 25 -7.26 -3.16 11.75
C PRO A 25 -7.45 -3.90 10.42
N TRP A 26 -6.39 -3.91 9.62
CA TRP A 26 -6.34 -4.69 8.39
C TRP A 26 -6.42 -6.20 8.69
N THR A 27 -7.35 -6.90 8.05
CA THR A 27 -7.39 -8.37 8.01
C THR A 27 -6.54 -8.87 6.84
N ILE A 28 -5.60 -9.78 7.11
CA ILE A 28 -4.83 -10.43 6.06
C ILE A 28 -5.70 -11.47 5.35
N LEU A 29 -5.91 -11.31 4.05
CA LEU A 29 -6.59 -12.29 3.22
C LEU A 29 -5.62 -13.36 2.70
N THR A 30 -4.40 -12.94 2.38
CA THR A 30 -3.29 -13.83 1.98
C THR A 30 -1.96 -13.14 2.27
N ASN A 31 -1.00 -13.89 2.78
CA ASN A 31 0.34 -13.45 3.18
C ASN A 31 1.40 -13.66 2.10
N ASP A 32 1.13 -14.49 1.09
CA ASP A 32 2.12 -14.93 0.10
C ASP A 32 1.46 -15.20 -1.26
N TYR A 33 0.69 -14.23 -1.75
CA TYR A 33 0.02 -14.36 -3.04
C TYR A 33 1.03 -14.23 -4.18
N PRO A 34 1.23 -15.29 -5.01
CA PRO A 34 2.25 -15.25 -6.04
C PRO A 34 1.83 -14.33 -7.19
N GLY A 35 2.81 -13.62 -7.75
CA GLY A 35 2.67 -12.93 -9.01
C GLY A 35 2.30 -13.90 -10.13
N ALA A 36 1.38 -13.50 -11.01
CA ALA A 36 0.95 -14.32 -12.12
C ALA A 36 2.11 -14.65 -13.08
N LEU A 37 2.20 -15.91 -13.51
CA LEU A 37 3.24 -16.37 -14.44
C LEU A 37 2.89 -15.99 -15.87
N GLY A 38 3.88 -15.50 -16.62
CA GLY A 38 3.72 -15.18 -18.04
C GLY A 38 2.87 -13.94 -18.34
N THR A 39 2.49 -13.16 -17.32
CA THR A 39 1.77 -11.89 -17.46
C THR A 39 2.43 -10.81 -16.61
N ASN A 40 2.18 -9.54 -16.94
CA ASN A 40 2.62 -8.39 -16.14
C ASN A 40 1.54 -7.92 -15.14
N ARG A 41 0.50 -8.72 -14.93
CA ARG A 41 -0.64 -8.38 -14.06
C ARG A 41 -1.10 -9.58 -13.27
N THR A 42 -1.24 -9.37 -11.96
CA THR A 42 -1.84 -10.31 -11.03
C THR A 42 -3.30 -9.95 -10.78
N VAL A 43 -4.14 -10.95 -10.52
CA VAL A 43 -5.57 -10.81 -10.25
C VAL A 43 -5.90 -11.58 -8.98
N PHE A 44 -6.69 -11.00 -8.08
CA PHE A 44 -7.16 -11.65 -6.86
C PHE A 44 -8.68 -11.51 -6.72
N THR A 45 -9.35 -12.59 -6.34
CA THR A 45 -10.80 -12.62 -6.14
C THR A 45 -11.11 -12.96 -4.69
N HIS A 46 -11.62 -11.98 -3.96
CA HIS A 46 -12.19 -12.20 -2.62
C HIS A 46 -13.63 -12.71 -2.77
N VAL A 47 -13.88 -13.96 -2.40
CA VAL A 47 -15.19 -14.63 -2.52
C VAL A 47 -15.93 -14.58 -1.19
N GLY A 48 -17.27 -14.52 -1.22
CA GLY A 48 -18.11 -14.51 -0.01
C GLY A 48 -18.20 -13.15 0.69
N VAL A 49 -17.68 -12.09 0.07
CA VAL A 49 -17.72 -10.73 0.64
C VAL A 49 -19.08 -10.08 0.50
N VAL A 50 -19.89 -10.46 -0.48
CA VAL A 50 -21.22 -9.89 -0.67
C VAL A 50 -22.22 -10.97 -0.33
N GLU A 51 -22.83 -10.86 0.84
CA GLU A 51 -24.03 -11.61 1.16
C GLU A 51 -25.21 -10.89 0.49
N TYR A 52 -25.77 -11.52 -0.54
CA TYR A 52 -27.04 -11.05 -1.07
C TYR A 52 -28.11 -11.35 -0.02
N PRO A 53 -28.97 -10.38 0.35
CA PRO A 53 -30.12 -10.69 1.18
C PRO A 53 -30.86 -11.84 0.53
N ALA A 54 -31.22 -12.86 1.33
CA ALA A 54 -32.01 -13.99 0.84
C ALA A 54 -33.22 -13.39 0.12
N GLY A 55 -33.23 -13.49 -1.21
CA GLY A 55 -34.24 -12.83 -2.04
C GLY A 55 -35.58 -13.21 -1.45
N GLY A 56 -36.28 -12.23 -0.88
CA GLY A 56 -37.45 -12.46 -0.06
C GLY A 56 -38.35 -13.42 -0.82
N GLY A 57 -38.52 -14.63 -0.27
CA GLY A 57 -39.21 -15.72 -0.96
C GLY A 57 -40.53 -15.16 -1.43
N GLY A 58 -40.67 -14.97 -2.75
CA GLY A 58 -41.88 -14.43 -3.35
C GLY A 58 -43.01 -15.34 -2.91
N GLY A 59 -43.82 -14.87 -1.96
CA GLY A 59 -44.98 -15.59 -1.50
C GLY A 59 -45.80 -15.90 -2.73
N GLY A 60 -45.94 -17.20 -3.03
CA GLY A 60 -46.65 -17.67 -4.21
C GLY A 60 -48.00 -16.98 -4.30
N GLY A 61 -48.14 -16.08 -5.28
CA GLY A 61 -49.40 -15.45 -5.62
C GLY A 61 -50.36 -16.57 -5.98
N GLY A 62 -51.28 -16.86 -5.05
CA GLY A 62 -52.37 -17.79 -5.28
C GLY A 62 -53.11 -17.39 -6.56
N GLY A 63 -53.41 -18.37 -7.41
CA GLY A 63 -54.14 -18.19 -8.65
C GLY A 63 -55.53 -17.60 -8.41
N GLY A 64 -55.60 -16.27 -8.40
CA GLY A 64 -56.84 -15.52 -8.54
C GLY A 64 -57.12 -15.33 -10.02
N ASN A 65 -58.34 -15.64 -10.44
CA ASN A 65 -58.81 -15.39 -11.80
C ASN A 65 -58.54 -13.93 -12.22
N PRO A 66 -58.19 -13.68 -13.50
CA PRO A 66 -57.97 -12.33 -14.00
C PRO A 66 -59.22 -11.46 -13.79
N PRO A 67 -59.07 -10.19 -13.34
CA PRO A 67 -60.19 -9.30 -13.16
C PRO A 67 -60.90 -9.03 -14.50
N PRO A 68 -62.24 -8.88 -14.50
CA PRO A 68 -62.99 -8.54 -15.71
C PRO A 68 -62.57 -7.16 -16.25
N PRO A 69 -62.60 -6.94 -17.58
CA PRO A 69 -62.21 -5.68 -18.20
C PRO A 69 -63.28 -4.62 -17.92
N ALA A 70 -63.13 -3.90 -16.82
CA ALA A 70 -64.00 -2.79 -16.49
C ALA A 70 -63.20 -1.61 -15.91
N VAL A 71 -63.28 -0.51 -16.66
CA VAL A 71 -62.89 0.86 -16.29
C VAL A 71 -61.39 1.09 -16.18
N ALA A 72 -60.83 1.65 -17.27
CA ALA A 72 -59.58 2.38 -17.27
C ALA A 72 -59.72 3.60 -16.35
N SER A 73 -59.53 3.37 -15.05
CA SER A 73 -59.14 4.39 -14.10
C SER A 73 -57.70 4.78 -14.46
N THR A 74 -57.50 6.07 -14.71
CA THR A 74 -56.19 6.73 -14.70
C THR A 74 -55.55 6.60 -13.32
N GLY A 75 -55.07 5.40 -12.99
CA GLY A 75 -54.07 5.16 -11.98
C GLY A 75 -52.75 5.05 -12.70
N GLN A 76 -51.83 5.97 -12.41
CA GLN A 76 -50.42 5.75 -12.71
C GLN A 76 -49.97 4.54 -11.90
N ASP A 77 -50.14 3.34 -12.45
CA ASP A 77 -49.33 2.19 -12.05
C ASP A 77 -47.92 2.53 -12.53
N GLU A 78 -47.18 3.23 -11.67
CA GLU A 78 -45.72 3.26 -11.76
C GLU A 78 -45.29 1.80 -11.83
N THR A 79 -44.84 1.40 -13.01
CA THR A 79 -44.22 0.09 -13.20
C THR A 79 -42.99 0.09 -12.30
N GLU A 80 -43.16 -0.44 -11.09
CA GLU A 80 -42.13 -0.47 -10.07
C GLU A 80 -41.04 -1.39 -10.61
N TRP A 81 -40.03 -0.77 -11.22
CA TRP A 81 -38.86 -1.50 -11.70
C TRP A 81 -38.33 -2.34 -10.54
N PRO A 82 -37.96 -3.61 -10.76
CA PRO A 82 -37.35 -4.40 -9.71
C PRO A 82 -36.21 -3.58 -9.10
N PRO A 83 -36.09 -3.52 -7.76
CA PRO A 83 -35.15 -2.62 -7.10
C PRO A 83 -33.78 -2.84 -7.72
N LEU A 84 -33.25 -1.79 -8.34
CA LEU A 84 -31.93 -1.84 -8.94
C LEU A 84 -30.95 -2.35 -7.88
N PRO A 85 -30.04 -3.27 -8.23
CA PRO A 85 -29.01 -3.69 -7.30
C PRO A 85 -28.29 -2.44 -6.78
N PRO A 86 -27.98 -2.39 -5.47
CA PRO A 86 -27.37 -1.21 -4.88
C PRO A 86 -26.07 -0.89 -5.62
N MET A 87 -26.03 0.30 -6.21
CA MET A 87 -24.82 0.78 -6.89
C MET A 87 -23.90 1.39 -5.83
N PRO A 88 -22.59 1.15 -5.88
CA PRO A 88 -21.66 1.65 -4.86
C PRO A 88 -21.55 3.19 -4.84
N TRP A 89 -22.09 3.86 -5.86
CA TRP A 89 -22.20 5.32 -5.94
C TRP A 89 -23.62 5.85 -5.79
N ASP A 90 -24.57 5.00 -5.40
CA ASP A 90 -25.93 5.45 -5.11
C ASP A 90 -25.88 6.40 -3.88
N PRO A 91 -26.44 7.62 -3.97
CA PRO A 91 -26.46 8.60 -2.88
C PRO A 91 -27.09 8.07 -1.59
N ARG A 92 -27.88 6.99 -1.64
CA ARG A 92 -28.40 6.30 -0.44
C ARG A 92 -27.31 5.56 0.34
N TRP A 93 -26.17 5.30 -0.29
CA TRP A 93 -24.98 4.67 0.29
C TRP A 93 -23.79 5.64 0.42
N ILE A 94 -23.75 6.72 -0.38
CA ILE A 94 -22.83 7.86 -0.19
C ILE A 94 -23.50 8.88 0.73
N ARG A 95 -23.14 8.89 2.02
CA ARG A 95 -23.71 9.84 2.99
C ARG A 95 -23.24 11.27 2.80
N ASP A 96 -24.12 12.21 3.15
CA ASP A 96 -23.80 13.62 3.31
C ASP A 96 -22.94 13.81 4.58
N PRO A 97 -21.76 14.44 4.51
CA PRO A 97 -20.92 14.69 5.68
C PRO A 97 -21.59 15.55 6.76
N SER A 98 -22.73 16.19 6.47
CA SER A 98 -23.51 16.96 7.44
C SER A 98 -24.48 16.13 8.30
N ASP A 99 -24.66 14.83 8.03
CA ASP A 99 -25.52 13.91 8.81
C ASP A 99 -25.01 13.57 10.22
N GLY A 100 -23.94 14.25 10.67
CA GLY A 100 -23.30 14.03 11.96
C GLY A 100 -22.51 12.72 12.00
N PRO A 101 -21.68 12.52 13.04
CA PRO A 101 -21.05 11.22 13.25
C PRO A 101 -22.15 10.18 13.46
N LEU A 102 -22.09 9.10 12.70
CA LEU A 102 -22.78 7.87 13.05
C LEU A 102 -22.28 7.46 14.43
N THR A 103 -23.02 7.80 15.49
CA THR A 103 -23.12 6.88 16.60
C THR A 103 -23.99 5.74 16.08
N GLU A 104 -23.38 4.82 15.33
CA GLU A 104 -23.79 3.43 15.43
C GLU A 104 -23.69 3.13 16.93
N ASP A 105 -24.84 3.10 17.59
CA ASP A 105 -24.96 2.90 19.03
C ASP A 105 -24.66 1.42 19.40
N GLY A 106 -23.61 0.86 18.83
CA GLY A 106 -23.18 -0.49 19.07
C GLY A 106 -21.94 -0.76 18.26
N GLY A 107 -20.83 -1.05 18.95
CA GLY A 107 -19.69 -1.75 18.37
C GLY A 107 -20.07 -3.16 17.92
N GLY A 108 -21.07 -3.28 17.06
CA GLY A 108 -21.47 -4.51 16.41
C GLY A 108 -20.44 -4.86 15.33
N GLU A 109 -20.17 -6.15 15.20
CA GLU A 109 -19.32 -6.69 14.14
C GLU A 109 -19.80 -6.18 12.77
N VAL A 110 -18.87 -5.67 11.96
CA VAL A 110 -19.19 -5.35 10.56
C VAL A 110 -19.62 -6.66 9.89
N PRO A 111 -20.79 -6.72 9.23
CA PRO A 111 -21.23 -7.93 8.56
C PRO A 111 -20.20 -8.40 7.54
N LEU A 112 -19.89 -9.70 7.55
CA LEU A 112 -19.32 -10.41 6.40
C LEU A 112 -20.26 -10.11 5.21
N GLY A 113 -19.88 -9.21 4.31
CA GLY A 113 -20.90 -8.58 3.46
C GLY A 113 -20.56 -7.18 2.95
N ALA A 114 -19.86 -6.40 3.78
CA ALA A 114 -19.66 -4.99 3.48
C ALA A 114 -18.66 -4.77 2.35
N ILE A 115 -18.95 -3.80 1.48
CA ILE A 115 -17.93 -3.20 0.61
C ILE A 115 -16.86 -2.58 1.50
N GLY A 116 -15.58 -2.78 1.16
CA GLY A 116 -14.47 -2.28 1.96
C GLY A 116 -13.24 -1.97 1.14
N PHE A 117 -12.17 -1.61 1.83
CA PHE A 117 -10.90 -1.21 1.26
C PHE A 117 -9.96 -2.39 1.16
N TYR A 118 -9.23 -2.43 0.06
CA TYR A 118 -8.19 -3.42 -0.17
C TYR A 118 -6.86 -2.72 -0.24
N GLN A 119 -5.85 -3.37 0.31
CA GLN A 119 -4.47 -2.97 0.20
C GLN A 119 -3.68 -4.16 -0.31
N VAL A 120 -2.92 -3.94 -1.36
CA VAL A 120 -1.98 -4.90 -1.91
C VAL A 120 -0.60 -4.34 -1.65
N VAL A 121 0.21 -5.09 -0.91
CA VAL A 121 1.58 -4.70 -0.57
C VAL A 121 2.53 -5.74 -1.12
N ARG A 122 3.63 -5.33 -1.76
CA ARG A 122 4.71 -6.26 -2.12
C ARG A 122 5.36 -6.83 -0.86
N HIS A 123 5.64 -8.12 -0.88
CA HIS A 123 6.43 -8.75 0.17
C HIS A 123 7.89 -8.30 0.07
N GLY A 124 8.48 -7.92 1.21
CA GLY A 124 9.83 -7.37 1.32
C GLY A 124 9.87 -5.86 1.32
N VAL A 125 10.93 -5.30 0.75
CA VAL A 125 11.18 -3.85 0.62
C VAL A 125 11.42 -3.51 -0.85
N HIS A 126 10.79 -2.45 -1.36
CA HIS A 126 10.83 -2.07 -2.77
C HIS A 126 10.85 -0.55 -2.93
N PHE A 127 11.68 -0.04 -3.84
CA PHE A 127 11.60 1.36 -4.25
C PHE A 127 10.40 1.58 -5.16
N ILE A 128 9.66 2.67 -4.94
CA ILE A 128 8.54 3.08 -5.79
C ILE A 128 9.02 4.15 -6.77
N GLY A 129 8.79 3.93 -8.06
CA GLY A 129 9.06 4.95 -9.10
C GLY A 129 10.54 5.15 -9.44
N LEU A 130 11.46 4.43 -8.78
CA LEU A 130 12.85 4.37 -9.18
C LEU A 130 13.03 3.37 -10.33
N THR A 131 13.94 3.65 -11.26
CA THR A 131 14.26 2.75 -12.40
C THR A 131 15.78 2.71 -12.62
N ASN A 132 16.28 1.63 -13.23
CA ASN A 132 17.71 1.51 -13.54
C ASN A 132 18.17 2.60 -14.50
N GLY A 133 19.27 3.26 -14.17
CA GLY A 133 19.83 4.39 -14.89
C GLY A 133 19.10 5.72 -14.65
N MET A 134 18.20 5.80 -13.66
CA MET A 134 17.55 7.06 -13.31
C MET A 134 18.60 8.06 -12.80
N GLN A 135 18.61 9.25 -13.39
CA GLN A 135 19.51 10.32 -12.98
C GLN A 135 18.94 11.06 -11.77
N LEU A 136 19.74 11.17 -10.70
CA LEU A 136 19.39 11.85 -9.45
C LEU A 136 20.37 13.00 -9.14
N SER A 137 19.87 14.06 -8.52
CA SER A 137 20.65 15.26 -8.18
C SER A 137 20.07 15.98 -6.96
N GLY A 138 20.92 16.60 -6.15
CA GLY A 138 20.52 17.36 -4.98
C GLY A 138 19.99 16.49 -3.83
N VAL A 139 18.82 16.85 -3.30
CA VAL A 139 18.15 16.13 -2.21
C VAL A 139 16.86 15.54 -2.75
N VAL A 140 16.78 14.21 -2.79
CA VAL A 140 15.70 13.47 -3.46
C VAL A 140 14.89 12.68 -2.44
N GLY A 141 13.56 12.80 -2.50
CA GLY A 141 12.65 11.91 -1.78
C GLY A 141 12.45 10.59 -2.52
N LEU A 142 12.81 9.48 -1.90
CA LEU A 142 12.62 8.13 -2.42
C LEU A 142 11.47 7.44 -1.67
N PRO A 143 10.32 7.21 -2.31
CA PRO A 143 9.24 6.45 -1.70
C PRO A 143 9.60 4.96 -1.70
N ILE A 144 9.36 4.30 -0.57
CA ILE A 144 9.66 2.89 -0.35
C ILE A 144 8.38 2.19 0.11
N GLU A 145 8.11 1.03 -0.48
CA GLU A 145 7.09 0.10 -0.03
C GLU A 145 7.73 -0.97 0.86
N VAL A 146 7.14 -1.22 2.03
CA VAL A 146 7.57 -2.29 2.94
C VAL A 146 6.39 -3.18 3.32
N GLY A 147 6.58 -4.48 3.26
CA GLY A 147 5.55 -5.46 3.59
C GLY A 147 6.11 -6.78 4.10
N HIS A 148 5.75 -7.15 5.32
CA HIS A 148 5.96 -8.49 5.86
C HIS A 148 4.64 -8.96 6.49
N PRO A 149 4.28 -10.25 6.39
CA PRO A 149 2.99 -10.74 6.88
C PRO A 149 2.89 -10.73 8.41
N GLU A 150 4.02 -10.79 9.10
CA GLU A 150 4.10 -10.88 10.56
C GLU A 150 5.20 -9.96 11.11
N GLY A 151 5.15 -9.69 12.41
CA GLY A 151 6.18 -8.90 13.07
C GLY A 151 6.10 -7.39 12.87
N GLU A 152 6.96 -6.70 13.62
CA GLU A 152 7.08 -5.25 13.60
C GLU A 152 8.33 -4.85 12.80
N LEU A 153 8.18 -3.90 11.87
CA LEU A 153 9.32 -3.32 11.18
C LEU A 153 10.14 -2.51 12.20
N LEU A 154 11.43 -2.84 12.34
CA LEU A 154 12.34 -2.20 13.29
C LEU A 154 13.13 -1.06 12.66
N HIS A 155 13.69 -1.27 11.47
CA HIS A 155 14.42 -0.24 10.74
C HIS A 155 14.49 -0.56 9.26
N VAL A 156 14.74 0.49 8.47
CA VAL A 156 15.09 0.38 7.06
C VAL A 156 16.39 1.14 6.84
N THR A 157 17.36 0.46 6.24
CA THR A 157 18.67 1.00 5.88
C THR A 157 18.77 1.04 4.37
N ILE A 158 19.47 2.04 3.85
CA ILE A 158 19.77 2.16 2.43
C ILE A 158 21.28 1.99 2.27
N MET A 159 21.65 1.01 1.48
CA MET A 159 23.01 0.72 1.07
C MET A 159 23.26 1.39 -0.28
N ILE A 160 24.38 2.10 -0.38
CA ILE A 160 24.88 2.70 -1.61
C ILE A 160 26.28 2.13 -1.86
N ASP A 161 26.48 1.53 -3.03
CA ASP A 161 27.74 0.83 -3.38
C ASP A 161 28.17 -0.22 -2.35
N ASP A 162 27.22 -1.01 -1.85
CA ASP A 162 27.42 -2.04 -0.80
C ASP A 162 27.84 -1.51 0.59
N TYR A 163 27.77 -0.20 0.81
CA TYR A 163 28.03 0.41 2.12
C TYR A 163 26.86 1.24 2.63
N GLY A 164 26.64 1.23 3.95
CA GLY A 164 25.77 2.20 4.60
C GLY A 164 26.40 3.59 4.53
N THR A 165 25.62 4.61 4.21
CA THR A 165 26.13 5.98 3.99
C THR A 165 25.33 7.01 4.75
N GLU A 166 26.00 8.10 5.16
CA GLU A 166 25.34 9.28 5.73
C GLU A 166 24.44 9.99 4.71
N ALA A 167 24.64 9.75 3.41
CA ALA A 167 23.74 10.21 2.36
C ALA A 167 22.32 9.66 2.54
N ALA A 168 22.19 8.54 3.26
CA ALA A 168 20.93 7.92 3.55
C ALA A 168 20.68 7.62 5.04
N GLY A 169 19.86 8.44 5.71
CA GLY A 169 19.49 8.22 7.11
C GLY A 169 18.70 6.91 7.36
N MET A 170 19.03 6.18 8.42
CA MET A 170 18.22 5.02 8.81
C MET A 170 16.83 5.45 9.28
N LEU A 171 15.77 4.86 8.73
CA LEU A 171 14.41 5.11 9.19
C LEU A 171 14.13 4.27 10.44
N LYS A 172 13.51 4.88 11.45
CA LYS A 172 13.15 4.26 12.74
C LYS A 172 11.64 4.41 13.00
N PRO A 173 11.04 3.50 13.78
CA PRO A 173 9.63 3.56 14.14
C PRO A 173 9.28 4.84 14.92
N PRO A 174 8.00 5.24 14.94
CA PRO A 174 6.85 4.56 14.34
C PRO A 174 6.76 4.75 12.82
N PHE A 175 6.35 3.70 12.10
CA PHE A 175 6.23 3.71 10.65
C PHE A 175 4.76 3.87 10.21
N PRO A 176 4.42 4.86 9.37
CA PRO A 176 3.13 4.91 8.70
C PRO A 176 3.10 3.84 7.60
N ALA A 177 3.02 2.57 7.97
CA ALA A 177 3.05 1.45 7.04
C ALA A 177 1.85 1.49 6.08
N PRO A 178 2.03 1.07 4.81
CA PRO A 178 3.20 0.39 4.24
C PRO A 178 4.15 1.30 3.45
N PHE A 179 3.89 2.60 3.38
CA PHE A 179 4.65 3.53 2.53
C PHE A 179 5.55 4.43 3.38
N LEU A 180 6.85 4.31 3.14
CA LEU A 180 7.88 5.11 3.79
C LEU A 180 8.44 6.12 2.79
N TYR A 181 8.95 7.23 3.33
CA TYR A 181 9.64 8.24 2.55
C TYR A 181 11.05 8.38 3.07
N PHE A 182 12.01 8.15 2.19
CA PHE A 182 13.43 8.28 2.46
C PHE A 182 13.99 9.54 1.78
N THR A 183 14.94 10.25 2.40
CA THR A 183 15.55 11.45 1.82
C THR A 183 17.01 11.17 1.49
N LEU A 184 17.32 11.01 0.21
CA LEU A 184 18.68 10.80 -0.29
C LEU A 184 19.33 12.14 -0.63
N ASP A 185 20.43 12.48 0.05
CA ASP A 185 21.25 13.64 -0.32
C ASP A 185 22.39 13.21 -1.26
N THR A 186 22.14 13.29 -2.57
CA THR A 186 23.13 12.87 -3.58
C THR A 186 24.34 13.79 -3.62
N ARG A 187 24.31 14.98 -2.99
CA ARG A 187 25.47 15.89 -2.95
C ARG A 187 26.61 15.33 -2.11
N LEU A 188 26.31 14.36 -1.23
CA LEU A 188 27.27 13.61 -0.44
C LEU A 188 27.86 12.41 -1.19
N LEU A 189 27.38 12.14 -2.41
CA LEU A 189 27.90 11.11 -3.31
C LEU A 189 28.77 11.74 -4.40
N SER A 190 29.68 10.94 -4.98
CA SER A 190 30.39 11.35 -6.20
C SER A 190 29.44 11.38 -7.39
N ASN A 191 29.78 12.12 -8.45
CA ASN A 191 29.06 11.98 -9.71
C ASN A 191 29.44 10.65 -10.39
N GLY A 192 28.47 9.98 -10.99
CA GLY A 192 28.69 8.69 -11.66
C GLY A 192 27.57 7.69 -11.39
N VAL A 193 27.82 6.43 -11.75
CA VAL A 193 26.89 5.33 -11.51
C VAL A 193 27.08 4.78 -10.11
N HIS A 194 25.98 4.64 -9.38
CA HIS A 194 25.93 4.07 -8.03
C HIS A 194 24.92 2.93 -7.97
N THR A 195 25.18 1.94 -7.12
CA THR A 195 24.18 0.92 -6.79
C THR A 195 23.40 1.33 -5.55
N LEU A 196 22.10 1.07 -5.55
CA LEU A 196 21.19 1.38 -4.46
C LEU A 196 20.45 0.10 -4.05
N GLN A 197 20.40 -0.17 -2.74
CA GLN A 197 19.65 -1.27 -2.17
C GLN A 197 19.05 -0.86 -0.83
N ALA A 198 17.74 -1.05 -0.66
CA ALA A 198 17.08 -0.97 0.63
C ALA A 198 17.13 -2.34 1.34
N GLU A 199 17.40 -2.31 2.64
CA GLU A 199 17.32 -3.45 3.56
C GLU A 199 16.37 -3.11 4.69
N ALA A 200 15.43 -4.01 4.98
CA ALA A 200 14.47 -3.83 6.04
C ALA A 200 14.54 -5.00 7.02
N THR A 201 14.39 -4.67 8.31
CA THR A 201 14.55 -5.61 9.42
C THR A 201 13.25 -5.69 10.20
N TRP A 202 12.69 -6.89 10.34
CA TRP A 202 11.48 -7.16 11.12
C TRP A 202 11.78 -7.99 12.36
N MET A 203 11.05 -7.70 13.44
CA MET A 203 10.97 -8.53 14.64
C MET A 203 9.68 -9.35 14.59
N VAL A 204 9.79 -10.62 14.22
CA VAL A 204 8.62 -11.51 14.05
C VAL A 204 8.11 -12.03 15.39
N ASP A 205 9.02 -12.35 16.32
CA ASP A 205 8.68 -12.78 17.67
C ASP A 205 9.26 -11.80 18.71
N PRO A 206 8.46 -10.84 19.22
CA PRO A 206 8.94 -9.89 20.21
C PRO A 206 9.25 -10.55 21.57
N ALA A 207 8.77 -11.76 21.83
CA ALA A 207 9.09 -12.50 23.05
C ALA A 207 10.45 -13.19 22.97
N ASN A 208 11.01 -13.35 21.77
CA ASN A 208 12.33 -13.92 21.55
C ASN A 208 13.36 -12.80 21.33
N PRO A 209 14.21 -12.48 22.32
CA PRO A 209 15.22 -11.43 22.18
C PRO A 209 16.43 -11.86 21.34
N ASP A 210 16.47 -13.10 20.82
CA ASP A 210 17.57 -13.58 19.99
C ASP A 210 17.63 -12.77 18.68
N PRO A 211 18.78 -12.14 18.35
CA PRO A 211 18.98 -11.50 17.05
C PRO A 211 18.71 -12.42 15.85
N ALA A 212 18.82 -13.75 16.03
CA ALA A 212 18.46 -14.72 14.99
C ALA A 212 16.95 -14.78 14.71
N ALA A 213 16.10 -14.21 15.57
CA ALA A 213 14.67 -14.04 15.33
C ALA A 213 14.34 -12.83 14.44
N LEU A 214 15.34 -12.03 14.06
CA LEU A 214 15.18 -10.93 13.13
C LEU A 214 15.12 -11.45 11.70
N VAL A 215 14.16 -10.95 10.94
CA VAL A 215 14.06 -11.22 9.51
C VAL A 215 14.58 -10.01 8.76
N ASN A 216 15.64 -10.21 7.98
CA ASN A 216 16.21 -9.20 7.09
C ASN A 216 15.80 -9.50 5.65
N ILE A 217 15.20 -8.53 4.97
CA ILE A 217 14.87 -8.64 3.55
C ILE A 217 15.48 -7.45 2.82
N ALA A 218 16.22 -7.75 1.77
CA ALA A 218 16.78 -6.76 0.88
C ALA A 218 15.93 -6.63 -0.39
N SER A 219 15.82 -5.40 -0.88
CA SER A 219 15.31 -5.10 -2.22
C SER A 219 16.28 -5.61 -3.29
N PRO A 220 15.83 -5.74 -4.55
CA PRO A 220 16.74 -5.86 -5.68
C PRO A 220 17.68 -4.64 -5.75
N VAL A 221 18.93 -4.89 -6.14
CA VAL A 221 19.90 -3.81 -6.40
C VAL A 221 19.46 -3.02 -7.63
N MET A 222 19.51 -1.69 -7.53
CA MET A 222 19.18 -0.77 -8.61
C MET A 222 20.39 0.10 -8.96
N GLU A 223 20.59 0.40 -10.23
CA GLU A 223 21.62 1.34 -10.67
C GLU A 223 21.01 2.73 -10.83
N ILE A 224 21.63 3.76 -10.26
CA ILE A 224 21.27 5.17 -10.43
C ILE A 224 22.47 5.95 -10.97
N GLU A 225 22.22 7.06 -11.65
CA GLU A 225 23.27 7.97 -12.08
C GLU A 225 23.21 9.26 -11.26
N VAL A 226 24.23 9.56 -10.49
CA VAL A 226 24.32 10.80 -9.71
C VAL A 226 24.98 11.88 -10.56
N PHE A 227 24.31 13.02 -10.66
CA PHE A 227 24.82 14.20 -11.34
C PHE A 227 24.55 15.46 -10.52
N ASN A 228 25.55 15.95 -9.80
CA ASN A 228 25.50 17.22 -9.10
C ASN A 228 26.45 18.23 -9.75
N GLU A 229 26.04 19.50 -9.84
CA GLU A 229 26.92 20.60 -10.22
C GLU A 229 28.06 20.78 -9.19
N ILE A 230 27.74 20.57 -7.91
CA ILE A 230 28.68 20.59 -6.79
C ILE A 230 28.49 19.31 -5.98
N SER A 231 29.52 18.46 -5.95
CA SER A 231 29.57 17.24 -5.14
C SER A 231 30.76 17.28 -4.18
N PHE A 232 30.54 16.94 -2.91
CA PHE A 232 31.61 16.79 -1.92
C PHE A 232 31.69 15.34 -1.47
N SER A 233 32.06 14.42 -2.36
CA SER A 233 32.23 13.01 -1.99
C SER A 233 33.31 12.89 -0.90
N ASN A 234 33.04 12.16 0.18
CA ASN A 234 34.03 11.78 1.22
C ASN A 234 34.71 12.94 1.99
N TRP A 235 34.13 14.14 2.00
CA TRP A 235 34.74 15.29 2.72
C TRP A 235 34.82 15.10 4.25
N SER A 236 33.98 14.25 4.85
CA SER A 236 33.94 14.04 6.30
C SER A 236 35.08 13.19 6.85
N PHE A 237 35.58 12.20 6.10
CA PHE A 237 36.69 11.35 6.54
C PHE A 237 38.04 12.09 6.59
N HIS A 238 38.20 13.15 5.81
CA HIS A 238 39.44 13.94 5.75
C HIS A 238 39.43 15.16 6.69
N PHE A 239 38.31 15.48 7.33
CA PHE A 239 38.22 16.61 8.25
C PHE A 239 38.84 16.24 9.61
N GLY A 240 40.10 16.61 9.81
CA GLY A 240 40.84 16.37 11.07
C GLY A 240 42.13 15.56 10.89
N GLU A 241 42.39 15.01 9.71
CA GLU A 241 43.74 14.62 9.34
C GLU A 241 44.55 15.91 9.10
N LEU A 242 45.54 16.15 9.98
CA LEU A 242 46.48 17.25 9.83
C LEU A 242 46.98 17.24 8.38
N TYR A 243 46.80 18.35 7.64
CA TYR A 243 47.31 18.69 6.29
C TYR A 243 46.28 18.94 5.18
N ASP A 244 44.99 18.58 5.32
CA ASP A 244 44.00 18.97 4.30
C ASP A 244 43.39 20.34 4.60
N SER A 245 43.87 21.36 3.87
CA SER A 245 43.34 22.73 3.91
C SER A 245 42.58 23.05 2.62
N LEU A 246 41.31 23.40 2.74
CA LEU A 246 40.51 23.91 1.63
C LEU A 246 40.80 25.40 1.46
N LEU A 247 41.53 25.77 0.40
CA LEU A 247 41.76 27.17 0.03
C LEU A 247 40.57 27.67 -0.80
N ILE A 248 39.67 28.44 -0.19
CA ILE A 248 38.61 29.16 -0.90
C ILE A 248 39.14 30.55 -1.27
N ASN A 249 39.39 30.78 -2.56
CA ASN A 249 39.67 32.12 -3.07
C ASN A 249 38.36 32.78 -3.51
N ALA A 250 37.97 33.85 -2.83
CA ALA A 250 36.92 34.74 -3.31
C ALA A 250 37.52 35.70 -4.36
N VAL A 251 36.87 35.84 -5.52
CA VAL A 251 37.20 36.81 -6.58
C VAL A 251 36.41 38.09 -6.36
#